data_AF-A0A936SNQ4-F1
#
_entry.id   AF-A0A936SNQ4-F1
#
_cell.length_a   1.000
_cell.length_b   1.000
_cell.length_c   1.000
_cell.angle_alpha   90.00
_cell.angle_beta   90.00
_cell.angle_gamma   90.00
#
_symmetry.space_group_name_H-M   'P 1'
#
loop_
_entity.id
_entity.type
_entity.pdbx_description
1 polymer ?
#
loop_
_entity_poly.entity_id
_entity_poly.type
_entity_poly.pdbx_seq_one_letter_code
_entity_poly.pdbx_strand_id
1 'polypeptide(L)'
;MNRSGTVTVEGWNRSDINISATLEAPAANIVPQNLSGTIVVNLVKDNQGRPEVGNVNFTIRVPYYAQVDIETRIGNLNVSSVSSGFVRAKISSEGDITLTNIGANTVSAENLTGDIFLTVRSRMAVIIAFHQCGAVSIFAFRPIRISDLLQRLPRREISRWAIFQAAISAF
;
A
#
# COMPACT_ATOMS: atom_id res chain seq x y z
N MET A 1 2.76 -16.90 18.65
CA MET A 1 4.00 -16.90 17.86
C MET A 1 3.77 -16.07 16.60
N ASN A 2 4.62 -15.06 16.39
CA ASN A 2 4.45 -14.08 15.33
C ASN A 2 4.79 -14.72 13.97
N ARG A 3 3.84 -14.70 13.03
CA ARG A 3 3.98 -15.28 11.69
C ARG A 3 4.15 -14.12 10.72
N SER A 4 5.30 -13.45 10.79
CA SER A 4 5.60 -12.30 9.95
C SER A 4 6.13 -12.75 8.59
N GLY A 5 6.09 -11.84 7.64
CA GLY A 5 6.48 -12.05 6.27
C GLY A 5 6.19 -10.79 5.48
N THR A 6 6.88 -10.59 4.38
CA THR A 6 6.61 -9.45 3.51
C THR A 6 5.71 -9.90 2.37
N VAL A 7 4.64 -9.15 2.12
CA VAL A 7 3.89 -9.28 0.88
C VAL A 7 4.26 -8.14 -0.04
N THR A 8 4.80 -8.48 -1.21
CA THR A 8 5.15 -7.54 -2.26
C THR A 8 4.17 -7.71 -3.41
N VAL A 9 3.45 -6.64 -3.75
CA VAL A 9 2.60 -6.52 -4.94
C VAL A 9 3.29 -5.61 -5.94
N GLU A 10 3.53 -6.11 -7.15
CA GLU A 10 4.21 -5.39 -8.21
C GLU A 10 3.34 -5.35 -9.47
N GLY A 11 3.06 -4.14 -9.95
CA GLY A 11 2.47 -3.93 -11.28
C GLY A 11 3.48 -4.31 -12.37
N TRP A 12 3.08 -5.12 -13.34
CA TRP A 12 3.92 -5.54 -14.47
C TRP A 12 3.22 -5.44 -15.84
N ASN A 13 4.03 -5.47 -16.90
CA ASN A 13 3.57 -5.39 -18.28
C ASN A 13 3.12 -6.75 -18.84
N ARG A 14 2.20 -7.41 -18.14
CA ARG A 14 1.54 -8.64 -18.59
C ARG A 14 0.08 -8.66 -18.15
N SER A 15 -0.74 -9.46 -18.83
CA SER A 15 -2.17 -9.62 -18.54
C SER A 15 -2.46 -10.74 -17.53
N ASP A 16 -1.48 -11.56 -17.19
CA ASP A 16 -1.59 -12.62 -16.20
C ASP A 16 -1.23 -12.12 -14.78
N ILE A 17 -1.66 -12.91 -13.79
CA ILE A 17 -1.29 -12.74 -12.39
C ILE A 17 -0.31 -13.85 -12.04
N ASN A 18 0.81 -13.50 -11.42
CA ASN A 18 1.79 -14.45 -10.92
C ASN A 18 1.93 -14.31 -9.41
N ILE A 19 1.80 -15.43 -8.70
CA ILE A 19 1.95 -15.48 -7.24
C ILE A 19 3.05 -16.49 -6.94
N SER A 20 4.07 -16.05 -6.23
CA SER A 20 5.14 -16.90 -5.73
C SER A 20 5.35 -16.63 -4.24
N ALA A 21 5.79 -17.65 -3.50
CA ALA A 21 6.12 -17.52 -2.10
C ALA A 21 7.50 -18.13 -1.81
N THR A 22 8.30 -17.43 -1.02
CA THR A 22 9.54 -17.95 -0.45
C THR A 22 9.28 -18.34 1.00
N LEU A 23 9.65 -19.57 1.36
CA LEU A 23 9.44 -20.13 2.69
C LEU A 23 10.78 -20.23 3.41
N GLU A 24 10.89 -19.57 4.56
CA GLU A 24 12.03 -19.75 5.44
C GLU A 24 11.86 -21.01 6.29
N ALA A 25 12.98 -21.63 6.66
CA ALA A 25 12.96 -22.77 7.56
C ALA A 25 12.59 -22.29 8.99
N PRO A 26 11.71 -23.01 9.71
CA PRO A 26 11.01 -24.23 9.30
C PRO A 26 9.84 -23.94 8.34
N ALA A 27 9.84 -24.58 7.16
CA ALA A 27 8.89 -24.23 6.09
C ALA A 27 7.42 -24.31 6.55
N ALA A 28 6.64 -23.27 6.25
CA ALA A 28 5.21 -23.23 6.53
C ALA A 28 4.40 -24.05 5.51
N ASN A 29 3.30 -24.63 5.98
CA ASN A 29 2.25 -25.16 5.12
C ASN A 29 1.44 -23.99 4.54
N ILE A 30 1.15 -24.05 3.25
CA ILE A 30 0.34 -23.03 2.55
C ILE A 30 -0.72 -23.74 1.74
N VAL A 31 -2.00 -23.43 2.02
CA VAL A 31 -3.13 -23.95 1.26
C VAL A 31 -3.97 -22.78 0.75
N PRO A 32 -3.67 -22.22 -0.44
CA PRO A 32 -4.44 -21.12 -1.00
C PRO A 32 -5.86 -21.57 -1.33
N GLN A 33 -6.83 -20.71 -1.01
CA GLN A 33 -8.24 -20.92 -1.33
C GLN A 33 -8.70 -19.82 -2.29
N ASN A 34 -9.40 -20.19 -3.34
CA ASN A 34 -10.11 -19.24 -4.19
C ASN A 34 -11.55 -19.13 -3.70
N LEU A 35 -11.87 -18.00 -3.08
CA LEU A 35 -13.21 -17.68 -2.57
C LEU A 35 -13.76 -16.53 -3.40
N SER A 36 -14.61 -16.85 -4.37
CA SER A 36 -15.32 -15.85 -5.20
C SER A 36 -14.39 -14.84 -5.88
N GLY A 37 -13.22 -15.28 -6.36
CA GLY A 37 -12.24 -14.41 -7.03
C GLY A 37 -11.24 -13.75 -6.07
N THR A 38 -11.35 -13.99 -4.76
CA THR A 38 -10.34 -13.62 -3.78
C THR A 38 -9.47 -14.83 -3.44
N ILE A 39 -8.15 -14.66 -3.54
CA ILE A 39 -7.21 -15.67 -3.08
C ILE A 39 -6.94 -15.42 -1.60
N VAL A 40 -7.31 -16.37 -0.75
CA VAL A 40 -7.12 -16.31 0.70
C VAL A 40 -6.07 -17.34 1.09
N VAL A 41 -5.06 -16.90 1.82
CA VAL A 41 -4.04 -17.77 2.42
C VAL A 41 -4.09 -17.59 3.93
N ASN A 42 -4.42 -18.65 4.66
CA ASN A 42 -4.53 -18.60 6.11
C ASN A 42 -3.39 -19.37 6.78
N LEU A 43 -2.21 -18.73 6.85
CA LEU A 43 -1.03 -19.31 7.48
C LEU A 43 -1.27 -19.72 8.93
N VAL A 44 -2.17 -19.02 9.65
CA VAL A 44 -2.54 -19.35 11.04
C VAL A 44 -3.19 -20.72 11.10
N LYS A 45 -4.27 -20.90 10.33
CA LYS A 45 -5.05 -22.13 10.26
C LYS A 45 -4.23 -23.31 9.74
N ASP A 46 -3.46 -23.09 8.67
CA ASP A 46 -2.76 -24.17 7.96
C ASP A 46 -1.55 -24.72 8.73
N ASN A 47 -1.10 -24.00 9.75
CA ASN A 47 0.02 -24.39 10.62
C ASN A 47 -0.38 -24.42 12.11
N GLN A 48 -1.64 -24.75 12.42
CA GLN A 48 -2.07 -25.01 13.79
C GLN A 48 -1.34 -26.22 14.37
N GLY A 49 -1.02 -26.17 15.67
CA GLY A 49 -0.32 -27.26 16.37
C GLY A 49 1.20 -27.34 16.10
N ARG A 50 1.74 -26.52 15.19
CA ARG A 50 3.19 -26.43 14.98
C ARG A 50 3.81 -25.42 15.97
N PRO A 51 4.89 -25.80 16.68
CA PRO A 51 5.53 -24.93 17.66
C PRO A 51 6.21 -23.74 17.00
N GLU A 52 6.72 -23.90 15.77
CA GLU A 52 7.36 -22.86 14.96
C GLU A 52 7.15 -23.04 13.45
N VAL A 53 7.12 -21.90 12.75
CA VAL A 53 7.14 -21.78 11.29
C VAL A 53 7.98 -20.56 10.92
N GLY A 54 8.79 -20.70 9.87
CA GLY A 54 9.55 -19.60 9.29
C GLY A 54 8.65 -18.61 8.54
N ASN A 55 9.23 -17.46 8.20
CA ASN A 55 8.51 -16.42 7.50
C ASN A 55 8.06 -16.87 6.10
N VAL A 56 6.95 -16.30 5.66
CA VAL A 56 6.43 -16.52 4.31
C VAL A 56 6.42 -15.20 3.59
N ASN A 57 7.26 -15.08 2.57
CA ASN A 57 7.37 -13.87 1.76
C ASN A 57 6.65 -14.07 0.43
N PHE A 58 5.57 -13.33 0.21
CA PHE A 58 4.80 -13.41 -1.03
C PHE A 58 5.28 -12.35 -2.02
N THR A 59 5.44 -12.75 -3.28
CA THR A 59 5.56 -11.83 -4.42
C THR A 59 4.39 -12.07 -5.34
N ILE A 60 3.59 -11.03 -5.55
CA ILE A 60 2.36 -11.03 -6.34
C ILE A 60 2.56 -10.03 -7.47
N ARG A 61 2.67 -10.51 -8.70
CA ARG A 61 2.72 -9.66 -9.88
C ARG A 61 1.36 -9.58 -10.52
N VAL A 62 0.89 -8.37 -10.76
CA VAL A 62 -0.44 -8.07 -11.32
C VAL A 62 -0.32 -7.15 -12.52
N PRO A 63 -1.23 -7.21 -13.50
CA PRO A 63 -1.28 -6.22 -14.58
C PRO A 63 -1.28 -4.79 -14.03
N TYR A 64 -0.62 -3.85 -14.71
CA TYR A 64 -0.54 -2.45 -14.26
C TYR A 64 -1.89 -1.84 -13.87
N TYR A 65 -2.95 -2.19 -14.60
CA TYR A 65 -4.30 -1.65 -14.44
C TYR A 65 -5.18 -2.47 -13.47
N ALA A 66 -4.63 -3.47 -12.78
CA ALA A 66 -5.36 -4.27 -11.81
C ALA A 66 -5.78 -3.42 -10.59
N GLN A 67 -7.02 -3.61 -10.14
CA GLN A 67 -7.42 -3.13 -8.81
C GLN A 67 -6.73 -3.99 -7.76
N VAL A 68 -6.13 -3.34 -6.77
CA VAL A 68 -5.40 -4.03 -5.70
C VAL A 68 -6.13 -3.80 -4.40
N ASP A 69 -6.54 -4.90 -3.78
CA ASP A 69 -7.09 -4.94 -2.44
C ASP A 69 -6.35 -6.03 -1.68
N ILE A 70 -5.47 -5.60 -0.78
CA ILE A 70 -4.59 -6.50 -0.05
C ILE A 70 -4.68 -6.26 1.44
N GLU A 71 -4.83 -7.35 2.18
CA GLU A 71 -4.81 -7.36 3.63
C GLU A 71 -3.84 -8.41 4.15
N THR A 72 -3.03 -8.05 5.13
CA THR A 72 -2.31 -9.00 5.98
C THR A 72 -2.64 -8.72 7.44
N ARG A 73 -2.42 -9.70 8.30
CA ARG A 73 -2.53 -9.52 9.74
C ARG A 73 -1.26 -8.90 10.31
N ILE A 74 -0.11 -9.48 9.96
CA ILE A 74 1.20 -9.14 10.53
C ILE A 74 2.24 -9.18 9.41
N GLY A 75 3.25 -8.31 9.49
CA GLY A 75 4.32 -8.20 8.52
C GLY A 75 4.09 -7.06 7.53
N ASN A 76 5.02 -6.87 6.62
CA ASN A 76 5.08 -5.66 5.80
C ASN A 76 4.29 -5.83 4.50
N LEU A 77 3.68 -4.75 4.04
CA LEU A 77 3.02 -4.69 2.74
C LEU A 77 3.74 -3.68 1.84
N ASN A 78 4.27 -4.17 0.73
CA ASN A 78 4.88 -3.35 -0.29
C ASN A 78 4.03 -3.40 -1.56
N VAL A 79 3.50 -2.28 -2.04
CA VAL A 79 2.78 -2.21 -3.31
C VAL A 79 3.50 -1.23 -4.22
N SER A 80 3.76 -1.64 -5.46
CA SER A 80 4.50 -0.79 -6.40
C SER A 80 3.98 -0.84 -7.82
N SER A 81 4.13 0.28 -8.52
CA SER A 81 3.91 0.40 -9.97
C SER A 81 2.50 0.05 -10.45
N VAL A 82 1.49 0.16 -9.60
CA VAL A 82 0.09 -0.06 -9.98
C VAL A 82 -0.54 1.25 -10.45
N SER A 83 -1.24 1.21 -11.58
CA SER A 83 -1.95 2.35 -12.18
C SER A 83 -3.40 1.97 -12.51
N SER A 84 -4.27 1.98 -11.50
CA SER A 84 -5.65 1.49 -11.61
C SER A 84 -6.68 2.43 -10.97
N GLY A 85 -7.95 2.06 -10.94
CA GLY A 85 -8.96 2.88 -10.25
C GLY A 85 -8.76 2.94 -8.74
N PHE A 86 -8.19 1.89 -8.13
CA PHE A 86 -8.24 1.66 -6.69
C PHE A 86 -7.05 0.81 -6.20
N VAL A 87 -6.43 1.27 -5.12
CA VAL A 87 -5.43 0.52 -4.34
C VAL A 87 -5.80 0.62 -2.86
N ARG A 88 -6.00 -0.53 -2.19
CA ARG A 88 -6.14 -0.63 -0.75
C ARG A 88 -5.11 -1.59 -0.18
N ALA A 89 -4.37 -1.15 0.82
CA ALA A 89 -3.45 -1.96 1.60
C ALA A 89 -3.81 -1.88 3.08
N LYS A 90 -3.96 -3.02 3.75
CA LYS A 90 -4.34 -3.08 5.16
C LYS A 90 -3.48 -4.06 5.96
N ILE A 91 -3.01 -3.62 7.12
CA ILE A 91 -2.35 -4.44 8.14
C ILE A 91 -3.19 -4.41 9.41
N SER A 92 -3.85 -5.52 9.75
CA SER A 92 -4.79 -5.54 10.88
C SER A 92 -4.13 -5.66 12.27
N SER A 93 -2.82 -5.87 12.37
CA SER A 93 -2.11 -5.96 13.67
C SER A 93 -0.78 -5.20 13.74
N GLU A 94 0.22 -5.56 12.97
CA GLU A 94 1.56 -4.95 13.08
C GLU A 94 2.35 -5.08 11.79
N GLY A 95 2.94 -3.98 11.34
CA GLY A 95 3.84 -3.92 10.19
C GLY A 95 3.74 -2.60 9.44
N ASP A 96 4.70 -2.42 8.53
CA ASP A 96 4.80 -1.21 7.72
C ASP A 96 4.13 -1.38 6.36
N ILE A 97 3.55 -0.30 5.86
CA ILE A 97 3.01 -0.23 4.51
C ILE A 97 3.88 0.70 3.67
N THR A 98 4.40 0.19 2.55
CA THR A 98 5.10 1.00 1.55
C THR A 98 4.35 0.96 0.22
N LEU A 99 3.92 2.13 -0.25
CA LEU A 99 3.22 2.30 -1.52
C LEU A 99 4.04 3.20 -2.45
N THR A 100 4.63 2.62 -3.50
CA THR A 100 5.58 3.34 -4.38
C THR A 100 5.08 3.40 -5.81
N ASN A 101 5.24 4.54 -6.49
CA ASN A 101 4.93 4.68 -7.91
C ASN A 101 3.44 4.42 -8.25
N ILE A 102 2.53 4.72 -7.32
CA ILE A 102 1.09 4.42 -7.45
C ILE A 102 0.38 5.49 -8.28
N GLY A 103 -0.25 5.06 -9.38
CA GLY A 103 -1.07 5.89 -10.28
C GLY A 103 -2.56 5.53 -10.20
N ALA A 104 -3.16 5.62 -9.01
CA ALA A 104 -4.56 5.30 -8.78
C ALA A 104 -5.45 6.48 -8.37
N ASN A 105 -6.73 6.46 -8.75
CA ASN A 105 -7.70 7.51 -8.39
C ASN A 105 -8.01 7.53 -6.88
N THR A 106 -7.89 6.38 -6.23
CA THR A 106 -8.14 6.22 -4.80
C THR A 106 -7.08 5.29 -4.23
N VAL A 107 -6.46 5.72 -3.12
CA VAL A 107 -5.42 4.97 -2.42
C VAL A 107 -5.77 4.95 -0.93
N SER A 108 -5.91 3.76 -0.34
CA SER A 108 -6.17 3.58 1.09
C SER A 108 -5.07 2.72 1.70
N ALA A 109 -4.51 3.17 2.82
CA ALA A 109 -3.50 2.46 3.57
C ALA A 109 -3.88 2.48 5.05
N GLU A 110 -4.00 1.34 5.69
CA GLU A 110 -4.44 1.23 7.09
C GLU A 110 -3.52 0.26 7.82
N ASN A 111 -2.90 0.67 8.93
CA ASN A 111 -2.22 -0.25 9.83
C ASN A 111 -2.61 -0.01 11.30
N LEU A 112 -2.52 -1.05 12.12
CA LEU A 112 -2.70 -0.94 13.56
C LEU A 112 -1.46 -0.32 14.24
N THR A 113 -0.29 -0.91 13.96
CA THR A 113 1.02 -0.52 14.48
C THR A 113 2.04 -0.58 13.35
N GLY A 114 2.89 0.46 13.23
CA GLY A 114 3.92 0.60 12.19
C GLY A 114 3.78 1.91 11.41
N ASP A 115 4.60 2.10 10.39
CA ASP A 115 4.61 3.30 9.54
C ASP A 115 3.95 3.06 8.18
N ILE A 116 3.51 4.17 7.55
CA ILE A 116 2.98 4.18 6.19
C ILE A 116 3.81 5.14 5.34
N PHE A 117 4.49 4.61 4.34
CA PHE A 117 5.28 5.34 3.35
C PHE A 117 4.55 5.39 2.01
N LEU A 118 4.48 6.57 1.38
CA LEU A 118 3.69 6.77 0.17
C LEU A 118 4.37 7.68 -0.86
N THR A 119 4.45 7.19 -2.09
CA THR A 119 4.84 7.93 -3.29
C THR A 119 3.80 7.73 -4.40
N VAL A 120 3.01 8.77 -4.69
CA VAL A 120 1.92 8.73 -5.69
C VAL A 120 2.24 9.56 -6.94
N ARG A 121 1.79 9.11 -8.11
CA ARG A 121 1.84 9.86 -9.38
C ARG A 121 0.47 10.40 -9.83
N SER A 122 -0.57 10.17 -9.04
CA SER A 122 -1.94 10.48 -9.42
C SER A 122 -2.25 11.98 -9.46
N ARG A 123 -3.13 12.36 -10.40
CA ARG A 123 -3.74 13.70 -10.50
C ARG A 123 -4.81 13.96 -9.45
N MET A 124 -5.26 12.96 -8.72
CA MET A 124 -6.08 13.09 -7.53
C MET A 124 -5.85 11.85 -6.68
N ALA A 125 -5.45 12.04 -5.43
CA ALA A 125 -5.36 10.97 -4.45
C ALA A 125 -6.07 11.45 -3.19
N VAL A 126 -7.07 10.69 -2.74
CA VAL A 126 -7.59 10.78 -1.38
C VAL A 126 -6.96 9.62 -0.64
N ILE A 127 -6.08 9.95 0.30
CA ILE A 127 -5.40 9.00 1.16
C ILE A 127 -6.00 9.14 2.53
N ILE A 128 -6.41 8.00 3.09
CA ILE A 128 -6.89 7.90 4.46
C ILE A 128 -5.96 6.92 5.15
N ALA A 129 -5.17 7.42 6.09
CA ALA A 129 -4.33 6.63 6.98
C ALA A 129 -4.90 6.69 8.39
N PHE A 130 -5.14 5.53 8.99
CA PHE A 130 -5.59 5.41 10.36
C PHE A 130 -4.41 4.97 11.22
N HIS A 131 -4.12 5.71 12.29
CA HIS A 131 -3.16 5.32 13.32
C HIS A 131 -3.89 5.10 14.65
N GLN A 132 -3.60 4.01 15.35
CA GLN A 132 -4.28 3.70 16.62
C GLN A 132 -3.85 4.53 17.83
N CYS A 133 -2.94 5.48 17.64
CA CYS A 133 -2.73 6.58 18.60
C CYS A 133 -3.83 7.66 18.52
N GLY A 134 -4.89 7.45 17.70
CA GLY A 134 -6.00 8.40 17.55
C GLY A 134 -5.81 9.44 16.44
N ALA A 135 -4.77 9.30 15.61
CA ALA A 135 -4.53 10.19 14.49
C ALA A 135 -5.08 9.60 13.20
N VAL A 136 -5.94 10.34 12.51
CA VAL A 136 -6.36 10.05 11.13
C VAL A 136 -5.69 11.06 10.23
N SER A 137 -4.82 10.60 9.34
CA SER A 137 -4.19 11.45 8.34
C SER A 137 -4.96 11.33 7.03
N ILE A 138 -5.72 12.36 6.69
CA ILE A 138 -6.41 12.47 5.40
C ILE A 138 -5.61 13.40 4.50
N PHE A 139 -5.00 12.85 3.45
CA PHE A 139 -4.34 13.65 2.43
C PHE A 139 -5.17 13.66 1.16
N ALA A 140 -5.78 14.79 0.83
CA ALA A 140 -6.46 15.01 -0.43
C ALA A 140 -5.56 15.86 -1.34
N PHE A 141 -4.95 15.24 -2.33
CA PHE A 141 -4.15 15.94 -3.32
C PHE A 141 -5.03 16.36 -4.51
N ARG A 142 -5.12 17.67 -4.75
CA ARG A 142 -5.47 18.21 -6.07
C ARG A 142 -4.22 18.89 -6.63
N PRO A 143 -3.81 18.61 -7.89
CA PRO A 143 -2.83 19.43 -8.58
C PRO A 143 -3.48 20.79 -8.80
N ILE A 144 -3.13 21.74 -7.95
CA ILE A 144 -3.44 23.15 -8.19
C ILE A 144 -2.47 23.58 -9.29
N ARG A 145 -3.00 23.97 -10.47
CA ARG A 145 -2.15 24.63 -11.46
C ARG A 145 -1.68 25.94 -10.84
N ILE A 146 -0.41 26.32 -11.04
CA ILE A 146 0.12 27.61 -10.57
C ILE A 146 -0.79 28.78 -11.04
N SER A 147 -1.40 28.67 -12.22
CA SER A 147 -2.40 29.61 -12.74
C SER A 147 -3.59 29.84 -11.81
N ASP A 148 -4.04 28.80 -11.11
CA ASP A 148 -5.23 28.84 -10.24
C ASP A 148 -4.86 29.36 -8.84
N LEU A 149 -3.60 29.18 -8.43
CA LEU A 149 -3.04 29.72 -7.17
C LEU A 149 -2.85 31.24 -7.25
N LEU A 150 -2.43 31.75 -8.41
CA LEU A 150 -2.17 33.17 -8.66
C LEU A 150 -3.44 34.04 -8.71
N GLN A 151 -4.60 33.43 -8.96
CA GLN A 151 -5.89 34.15 -8.98
C GLN A 151 -6.55 34.28 -7.61
N ARG A 152 -6.10 33.51 -6.60
CA ARG A 152 -6.80 33.36 -5.32
C ARG A 152 -6.05 33.90 -4.10
N LEU A 153 -4.81 34.35 -4.24
CA LEU A 153 -4.01 34.85 -3.12
C LEU A 153 -3.80 36.38 -3.20
N PRO A 154 -3.95 37.12 -2.09
CA PRO A 154 -3.49 38.49 -2.02
C PRO A 154 -1.96 38.54 -2.23
N ARG A 155 -1.49 39.49 -3.06
CA ARG A 155 -0.10 39.58 -3.58
C ARG A 155 1.04 39.51 -2.54
N ARG A 156 0.75 39.65 -1.24
CA ARG A 156 1.76 39.64 -0.17
C ARG A 156 2.08 38.25 0.40
N GLU A 157 1.33 37.19 0.07
CA GLU A 157 1.61 35.84 0.59
C GLU A 157 2.20 34.85 -0.44
N ILE A 158 2.36 35.27 -1.70
CA ILE A 158 2.81 34.42 -2.81
C ILE A 158 4.19 33.81 -2.53
N SER A 159 5.08 34.54 -1.86
CA SER A 159 6.47 34.12 -1.62
C SER A 159 6.60 32.98 -0.60
N ARG A 160 5.68 32.88 0.38
CA ARG A 160 5.73 31.81 1.40
C ARG A 160 5.11 30.50 0.91
N TRP A 161 4.06 30.58 0.10
CA TRP A 161 3.40 29.40 -0.47
C TRP A 161 4.15 28.79 -1.66
N ALA A 162 4.85 29.60 -2.47
CA ALA A 162 5.67 29.11 -3.57
C ALA A 162 6.83 28.21 -3.08
N ILE A 163 7.40 28.51 -1.90
CA ILE A 163 8.48 27.71 -1.30
C ILE A 163 7.97 26.35 -0.80
N PHE A 164 6.75 26.32 -0.24
CA PHE A 164 6.14 25.06 0.23
C PHE A 164 5.73 24.13 -0.93
N GLN A 165 5.26 24.68 -2.05
CA GLN A 165 4.98 23.91 -3.27
C GLN A 165 6.26 23.39 -3.96
N ALA A 166 7.32 24.22 -4.04
CA ALA A 166 8.59 23.80 -4.64
C ALA A 166 9.22 22.63 -3.89
N ALA A 167 9.08 22.57 -2.56
CA ALA A 167 9.56 21.47 -1.73
C ALA A 167 8.80 20.15 -1.97
N ILE A 168 7.57 20.19 -2.48
CA ILE A 168 6.75 19.00 -2.79
C ILE A 168 6.95 18.55 -4.25
N SER A 169 7.30 19.46 -5.16
CA SER A 169 7.60 19.12 -6.56
C SER A 169 9.06 18.71 -6.82
N ALA A 170 9.92 18.74 -5.81
CA ALA A 170 11.35 18.42 -5.92
C ALA A 170 11.73 17.01 -5.40
N PHE A 171 10.76 16.17 -5.03
CA PHE A 171 10.95 14.77 -4.61
C PHE A 171 10.01 13.83 -5.36
#